data_AF-A0A831WTB8-F1
#
_entry.id   AF-A0A831WTB8-F1
#
_cell.length_a   1.000
_cell.length_b   1.000
_cell.length_c   1.000
_cell.angle_alpha   90.00
_cell.angle_beta   90.00
_cell.angle_gamma   90.00
#
_symmetry.space_group_name_H-M   'P 1'
#
loop_
_entity.id
_entity.type
_entity.pdbx_description
1 polymer ?
#
loop_
_entity_poly.entity_id
_entity_poly.type
_entity_poly.pdbx_seq_one_letter_code
_entity_poly.pdbx_strand_id
1 'polypeptide(L)'
;MKKIFCLLLSVIFIISPLLVGADGVVIRPLPEGDWVKADENTQQAFINYENNIEKLLIAVDIDEGDSDIVWIIPIPSKPDNIDTDIASELPFFFGDNVISKAKLNLSETVKYSCFIGLLTQIWTFPASTFFVSLSGTQSKIGEKISSEDSINVEYHIEKAGMVSEVITAKDAQAIYNYFSQKGFSIKQRSISQLDNYINKDFSFVVSWITPKSQGNENRGKRGILISFPSSKIYYPLVLTSAYDEKEIPITIRVLGHIKPDLYSEIKPYTKIDYFTERTRKGSNARKARCSSDIRQLFLAIEIYYDDHSRYPSSLQELAHITPIPDLIRDIKQYCGSSPFYSSKEGNYYELKIFSQGGVWIANSSEGLYYCPGKEYKERISPELKKFYGTKEPWRGKEDYTKITINAPAKLLEQDLWMEKGRPILISPALLIANHSLVLLFILYFLIVGIFSLIAGGLAGLICFRSFKKYALIGLSNIATLISLFYVARKSKETNQPKSRF
;
A
#
# COMPACT_ATOMS: atom_id res chain seq x y z
N MET A 1 15.36 40.33 -5.59
CA MET A 1 14.66 39.56 -4.53
C MET A 1 13.79 38.43 -5.09
N LYS A 2 12.51 38.60 -5.47
CA LYS A 2 11.58 37.48 -5.80
C LYS A 2 12.15 36.33 -6.67
N LYS A 3 12.89 36.63 -7.76
CA LYS A 3 13.50 35.59 -8.61
C LYS A 3 14.57 34.73 -7.90
N ILE A 4 15.34 35.32 -6.97
CA ILE A 4 16.37 34.61 -6.18
C ILE A 4 15.72 33.70 -5.13
N PHE A 5 14.61 34.15 -4.53
CA PHE A 5 13.84 33.35 -3.58
C PHE A 5 13.29 32.06 -4.23
N CYS A 6 12.73 32.15 -5.44
CA CYS A 6 12.31 30.96 -6.19
C CYS A 6 13.48 30.03 -6.54
N LEU A 7 14.65 30.58 -6.87
CA LEU A 7 15.84 29.80 -7.21
C LEU A 7 16.36 29.01 -5.99
N LEU A 8 16.46 29.66 -4.83
CA LEU A 8 16.82 29.00 -3.56
C LEU A 8 15.80 27.91 -3.18
N LEU A 9 14.50 28.20 -3.34
CA LEU A 9 13.45 27.21 -3.08
C LEU A 9 13.57 25.97 -3.99
N SER A 10 13.95 26.15 -5.27
CA SER A 10 14.21 25.02 -6.17
C SER A 10 15.49 24.24 -5.83
N VAL A 11 16.54 24.88 -5.32
CA VAL A 11 17.78 24.19 -4.89
C VAL A 11 17.51 23.34 -3.64
N ILE A 12 16.74 23.84 -2.68
CA ILE A 12 16.36 23.11 -1.45
C ILE A 12 15.57 21.84 -1.76
N PHE A 13 14.82 21.78 -2.88
CA PHE A 13 14.10 20.58 -3.33
C PHE A 13 14.94 19.57 -4.14
N ILE A 14 16.22 19.85 -4.40
CA ILE A 14 17.09 19.00 -5.22
C ILE A 14 18.10 18.20 -4.38
N ILE A 15 18.39 18.61 -3.14
CA ILE A 15 19.44 18.02 -2.31
C ILE A 15 18.87 17.02 -1.28
N SER A 16 18.53 15.82 -1.76
CA SER A 16 18.33 14.57 -0.97
C SER A 16 17.22 14.56 0.13
N PRO A 17 16.87 13.41 0.75
CA PRO A 17 17.21 12.00 0.44
C PRO A 17 16.11 11.31 -0.40
N LEU A 18 16.30 10.17 -1.08
CA LEU A 18 17.47 9.29 -1.24
C LEU A 18 18.17 8.81 0.03
N LEU A 19 17.44 8.07 0.86
CA LEU A 19 17.56 6.62 1.04
C LEU A 19 16.38 6.16 1.92
N VAL A 20 16.10 4.85 2.01
CA VAL A 20 14.90 4.34 2.67
C VAL A 20 15.29 3.21 3.63
N GLY A 21 14.88 3.31 4.91
CA GLY A 21 15.34 2.47 6.03
C GLY A 21 14.22 1.97 6.97
N ALA A 22 14.37 0.87 7.71
CA ALA A 22 13.28 0.17 8.42
C ALA A 22 13.10 0.54 9.91
N ASP A 23 11.89 0.38 10.46
CA ASP A 23 11.49 0.67 11.85
C ASP A 23 11.11 -0.55 12.71
N GLY A 24 11.95 -0.82 13.71
CA GLY A 24 11.82 -1.80 14.79
C GLY A 24 13.25 -2.22 15.18
N VAL A 25 13.52 -2.80 16.36
CA VAL A 25 14.91 -3.23 16.69
C VAL A 25 15.13 -4.70 16.32
N VAL A 26 15.68 -4.90 15.12
CA VAL A 26 16.28 -6.18 14.67
C VAL A 26 17.80 -6.17 14.95
N ILE A 27 18.58 -7.23 14.62
CA ILE A 27 19.77 -7.81 15.35
C ILE A 27 20.93 -8.39 14.49
N ARG A 28 22.22 -8.19 14.88
CA ARG A 28 23.43 -8.87 14.34
C ARG A 28 24.75 -8.63 15.13
N PRO A 29 25.72 -9.57 15.11
CA PRO A 29 27.08 -9.38 15.65
C PRO A 29 28.02 -8.67 14.66
N LEU A 30 29.18 -8.23 15.18
CA LEU A 30 30.39 -7.87 14.44
C LEU A 30 31.44 -9.00 14.48
N PRO A 31 32.40 -9.03 13.54
CA PRO A 31 33.50 -10.01 13.53
C PRO A 31 34.38 -10.03 14.79
N GLU A 32 34.37 -8.97 15.60
CA GLU A 32 35.14 -8.86 16.86
C GLU A 32 34.32 -9.30 18.09
N GLY A 33 33.13 -9.88 17.90
CA GLY A 33 32.22 -10.37 18.96
C GLY A 33 31.33 -9.29 19.58
N ASP A 34 31.49 -8.04 19.17
CA ASP A 34 30.73 -6.87 19.60
C ASP A 34 29.39 -6.74 18.84
N TRP A 35 28.37 -6.09 19.41
CA TRP A 35 27.05 -5.97 18.78
C TRP A 35 26.64 -4.51 18.62
N VAL A 36 26.25 -4.12 17.40
CA VAL A 36 25.96 -2.73 17.03
C VAL A 36 24.78 -2.64 16.08
N LYS A 37 23.77 -1.83 16.44
CA LYS A 37 22.66 -1.39 15.57
C LYS A 37 23.15 -1.00 14.17
N ALA A 38 22.99 -1.89 13.21
CA ALA A 38 23.22 -1.59 11.81
C ALA A 38 21.91 -1.25 11.09
N ASP A 39 21.95 -1.23 9.77
CA ASP A 39 21.48 -0.11 8.99
C ASP A 39 20.04 -0.12 8.41
N GLU A 40 19.07 -0.76 9.09
CA GLU A 40 17.71 -1.22 8.65
C GLU A 40 17.06 -0.69 7.33
N ASN A 41 16.37 -1.52 6.52
CA ASN A 41 15.85 -1.22 5.14
C ASN A 41 14.37 -0.79 4.92
N THR A 42 13.38 -1.68 5.03
CA THR A 42 11.95 -1.30 5.07
C THR A 42 11.22 -2.18 6.08
N GLN A 43 10.45 -1.58 7.00
CA GLN A 43 9.57 -2.35 7.89
C GLN A 43 8.15 -2.24 7.39
N GLN A 44 7.52 -3.40 7.31
CA GLN A 44 6.25 -3.58 6.65
C GLN A 44 5.31 -4.31 7.61
N ALA A 45 4.61 -3.49 8.39
CA ALA A 45 3.56 -3.95 9.28
C ALA A 45 2.25 -4.06 8.51
N PHE A 46 1.52 -5.14 8.74
CA PHE A 46 0.20 -5.40 8.21
C PHE A 46 -0.72 -5.71 9.37
N ILE A 47 -1.84 -5.00 9.50
CA ILE A 47 -2.69 -5.07 10.68
C ILE A 47 -4.13 -5.36 10.30
N ASN A 48 -4.72 -6.39 10.92
CA ASN A 48 -6.14 -6.67 10.85
C ASN A 48 -6.74 -6.66 12.27
N TYR A 49 -7.67 -5.73 12.54
CA TYR A 49 -8.27 -5.55 13.86
C TYR A 49 -9.78 -5.86 13.84
N GLU A 50 -10.18 -7.01 14.40
CA GLU A 50 -11.55 -7.54 14.40
C GLU A 50 -11.93 -8.01 15.81
N ASN A 51 -13.14 -7.69 16.28
CA ASN A 51 -13.69 -8.19 17.56
C ASN A 51 -12.76 -7.98 18.78
N ASN A 52 -12.07 -6.83 18.84
CA ASN A 52 -11.08 -6.47 19.86
C ASN A 52 -9.84 -7.39 19.90
N ILE A 53 -9.59 -8.15 18.83
CA ILE A 53 -8.36 -8.89 18.59
C ILE A 53 -7.61 -8.19 17.45
N GLU A 54 -6.36 -7.82 17.70
CA GLU A 54 -5.44 -7.39 16.66
C GLU A 54 -4.63 -8.58 16.14
N LYS A 55 -4.41 -8.59 14.83
CA LYS A 55 -3.49 -9.48 14.14
C LYS A 55 -2.46 -8.60 13.45
N LEU A 56 -1.28 -8.55 14.03
CA LEU A 56 -0.14 -7.76 13.62
C LEU A 56 0.86 -8.70 12.94
N LEU A 57 1.07 -8.53 11.64
CA LEU A 57 2.12 -9.24 10.90
C LEU A 57 3.20 -8.23 10.55
N ILE A 58 4.39 -8.37 11.12
CA ILE A 58 5.53 -7.49 10.83
C ILE A 58 6.56 -8.26 10.00
N ALA A 59 7.14 -7.59 9.00
CA ALA A 59 8.25 -8.11 8.20
C ALA A 59 9.30 -7.05 7.93
N VAL A 60 10.56 -7.47 7.97
CA VAL A 60 11.78 -6.69 7.71
C VAL A 60 12.44 -7.18 6.44
N ASP A 61 13.04 -6.27 5.67
CA ASP A 61 14.00 -6.62 4.62
C ASP A 61 15.40 -6.91 5.18
N ILE A 62 16.01 -7.99 4.71
CA ILE A 62 17.21 -8.61 5.28
C ILE A 62 18.23 -8.90 4.16
N ASP A 63 19.32 -8.12 4.08
CA ASP A 63 20.46 -8.42 3.16
C ASP A 63 20.98 -9.86 3.32
N GLU A 64 21.56 -10.37 2.26
CA GLU A 64 22.21 -11.68 2.24
C GLU A 64 23.61 -11.62 2.88
N GLY A 65 23.70 -11.98 4.16
CA GLY A 65 24.99 -12.16 4.84
C GLY A 65 24.85 -12.49 6.32
N ASP A 66 24.04 -11.71 7.03
CA ASP A 66 23.85 -11.85 8.47
C ASP A 66 23.01 -13.10 8.80
N SER A 67 23.60 -14.07 9.51
CA SER A 67 22.92 -15.27 9.99
C SER A 67 22.30 -15.12 11.37
N ASP A 68 22.93 -14.30 12.22
CA ASP A 68 22.71 -14.30 13.67
C ASP A 68 21.79 -13.14 14.04
N ILE A 69 20.61 -13.16 13.42
CA ILE A 69 19.57 -12.13 13.53
C ILE A 69 18.45 -12.63 14.43
N VAL A 70 18.18 -11.90 15.50
CA VAL A 70 17.03 -11.93 16.43
C VAL A 70 16.11 -10.68 16.20
N TRP A 71 15.03 -10.43 16.98
CA TRP A 71 14.13 -9.27 16.77
C TRP A 71 13.10 -9.04 17.91
N ILE A 72 13.11 -7.91 18.64
CA ILE A 72 12.06 -7.60 19.65
C ILE A 72 10.84 -6.91 19.02
N ILE A 73 9.65 -7.37 19.42
CA ILE A 73 8.37 -6.70 19.21
C ILE A 73 7.61 -6.64 20.55
N PRO A 74 7.45 -5.47 21.19
CA PRO A 74 6.70 -5.33 22.44
C PRO A 74 5.20 -5.24 22.16
N ILE A 75 4.41 -6.04 22.89
CA ILE A 75 2.96 -6.22 22.70
C ILE A 75 2.21 -5.88 24.00
N PRO A 76 1.17 -5.01 23.96
CA PRO A 76 0.40 -4.58 25.14
C PRO A 76 -0.61 -5.64 25.61
N SER A 77 -0.12 -6.85 25.90
CA SER A 77 -0.90 -8.00 26.35
C SER A 77 -0.04 -8.92 27.22
N LYS A 78 -0.70 -9.72 28.07
CA LYS A 78 -0.08 -10.82 28.83
C LYS A 78 0.20 -12.03 27.92
N PRO A 79 1.20 -12.88 28.22
CA PRO A 79 1.65 -13.95 27.34
C PRO A 79 0.55 -14.94 26.98
N ASP A 80 -0.27 -15.34 27.97
CA ASP A 80 -1.38 -16.29 27.83
C ASP A 80 -2.43 -15.89 26.76
N ASN A 81 -2.43 -14.62 26.35
CA ASN A 81 -3.36 -14.07 25.36
C ASN A 81 -2.67 -13.69 24.03
N ILE A 82 -1.41 -14.06 23.85
CA ILE A 82 -0.62 -13.81 22.63
C ILE A 82 -0.44 -15.13 21.87
N ASP A 83 -0.91 -15.15 20.63
CA ASP A 83 -0.82 -16.30 19.70
C ASP A 83 0.08 -15.93 18.52
N THR A 84 1.27 -16.54 18.45
CA THR A 84 2.27 -16.26 17.40
C THR A 84 2.31 -17.34 16.30
N ASP A 85 2.80 -16.96 15.13
CA ASP A 85 3.10 -17.85 14.01
C ASP A 85 4.15 -17.21 13.09
N ILE A 86 4.86 -18.01 12.30
CA ILE A 86 5.83 -17.53 11.31
C ILE A 86 5.21 -17.67 9.92
N ALA A 87 4.91 -16.53 9.30
CA ALA A 87 4.35 -16.42 7.96
C ALA A 87 5.46 -16.48 6.90
N SER A 88 5.35 -17.42 5.97
CA SER A 88 6.24 -17.56 4.80
C SER A 88 5.91 -16.59 3.65
N GLU A 89 4.74 -15.96 3.68
CA GLU A 89 4.26 -14.99 2.69
C GLU A 89 3.72 -13.73 3.39
N LEU A 90 3.90 -12.56 2.76
CA LEU A 90 3.38 -11.29 3.28
C LEU A 90 1.97 -10.96 2.72
N PRO A 91 1.10 -10.30 3.50
CA PRO A 91 -0.22 -9.92 3.03
C PRO A 91 -0.19 -8.98 1.82
N PHE A 92 -1.08 -9.20 0.84
CA PHE A 92 -1.21 -8.34 -0.33
C PHE A 92 -2.56 -7.62 -0.35
N PHE A 93 -2.53 -6.29 -0.36
CA PHE A 93 -3.74 -5.45 -0.40
C PHE A 93 -3.89 -4.80 -1.77
N PHE A 94 -5.04 -4.97 -2.42
CA PHE A 94 -5.40 -4.23 -3.64
C PHE A 94 -6.38 -3.11 -3.33
N GLY A 95 -6.13 -1.93 -3.89
CA GLY A 95 -7.06 -0.81 -3.88
C GLY A 95 -6.54 0.30 -4.78
N ASP A 96 -7.41 1.26 -5.10
CA ASP A 96 -6.97 2.53 -5.69
C ASP A 96 -6.99 3.60 -4.59
N ASN A 97 -5.96 4.46 -4.53
CA ASN A 97 -5.89 5.55 -3.54
C ASN A 97 -7.09 6.50 -3.73
N VAL A 98 -7.85 6.77 -2.65
CA VAL A 98 -9.12 7.50 -2.70
C VAL A 98 -8.94 8.91 -3.25
N ILE A 99 -7.87 9.62 -2.89
CA ILE A 99 -7.61 10.98 -3.39
C ILE A 99 -7.25 10.95 -4.88
N SER A 100 -6.42 10.00 -5.31
CA SER A 100 -6.06 9.82 -6.74
C SER A 100 -7.27 9.39 -7.57
N LYS A 101 -8.09 8.46 -7.07
CA LYS A 101 -9.34 8.01 -7.70
C LYS A 101 -10.36 9.15 -7.81
N ALA A 102 -10.52 9.96 -6.75
CA ALA A 102 -11.36 11.14 -6.76
C ALA A 102 -10.87 12.19 -7.78
N LYS A 103 -9.57 12.49 -7.83
CA LYS A 103 -8.96 13.42 -8.80
C LYS A 103 -9.11 12.93 -10.25
N LEU A 104 -8.84 11.65 -10.52
CA LEU A 104 -9.02 11.05 -11.84
C LEU A 104 -10.49 11.13 -12.26
N ASN A 105 -11.40 10.57 -11.45
CA ASN A 105 -12.82 10.55 -11.75
C ASN A 105 -13.40 11.96 -11.91
N LEU A 106 -12.97 12.94 -11.10
CA LEU A 106 -13.36 14.35 -11.26
C LEU A 106 -12.79 14.95 -12.56
N SER A 107 -11.55 14.66 -12.93
CA SER A 107 -10.95 15.18 -14.16
C SER A 107 -11.59 14.60 -15.43
N GLU A 108 -11.92 13.31 -15.44
CA GLU A 108 -12.72 12.68 -16.51
C GLU A 108 -14.13 13.25 -16.54
N THR A 109 -14.76 13.38 -15.37
CA THR A 109 -16.10 13.97 -15.21
C THR A 109 -16.17 15.40 -15.76
N VAL A 110 -15.19 16.25 -15.42
CA VAL A 110 -15.10 17.63 -15.92
C VAL A 110 -14.84 17.65 -17.43
N LYS A 111 -13.98 16.77 -17.96
CA LYS A 111 -13.79 16.61 -19.41
C LYS A 111 -15.10 16.21 -20.10
N TYR A 112 -15.84 15.24 -19.56
CA TYR A 112 -17.12 14.81 -20.12
C TYR A 112 -18.21 15.90 -20.03
N SER A 113 -18.33 16.65 -18.92
CA SER A 113 -19.28 17.77 -18.86
C SER A 113 -18.88 18.96 -19.71
N CYS A 114 -17.59 19.22 -19.88
CA CYS A 114 -17.11 20.23 -20.82
C CYS A 114 -17.48 19.80 -22.24
N PHE A 115 -17.17 18.56 -22.63
CA PHE A 115 -17.53 18.01 -23.93
C PHE A 115 -19.05 17.99 -24.19
N ILE A 116 -19.87 17.56 -23.23
CA ILE A 116 -21.34 17.58 -23.33
C ILE A 116 -21.87 19.03 -23.35
N GLY A 117 -21.25 19.96 -22.61
CA GLY A 117 -21.56 21.39 -22.68
C GLY A 117 -21.26 21.98 -24.06
N LEU A 118 -20.09 21.67 -24.62
CA LEU A 118 -19.65 22.11 -25.94
C LEU A 118 -20.42 21.45 -27.09
N LEU A 119 -21.01 20.27 -26.87
CA LEU A 119 -21.93 19.60 -27.81
C LEU A 119 -23.39 20.07 -27.68
N THR A 120 -23.81 20.56 -26.50
CA THR A 120 -25.14 21.16 -26.29
C THR A 120 -25.18 22.65 -26.60
N GLN A 121 -24.02 23.27 -26.86
CA GLN A 121 -23.89 24.62 -27.41
C GLN A 121 -23.51 24.56 -28.89
N ILE A 122 -24.33 25.17 -29.75
CA ILE A 122 -24.27 25.03 -31.23
C ILE A 122 -22.98 25.63 -31.85
N TRP A 123 -22.14 26.34 -31.09
CA TRP A 123 -21.17 27.31 -31.60
C TRP A 123 -19.68 27.02 -31.30
N THR A 124 -19.34 25.87 -30.72
CA THR A 124 -17.98 25.61 -30.17
C THR A 124 -17.26 24.40 -30.77
N PHE A 125 -17.26 24.27 -32.10
CA PHE A 125 -16.60 23.16 -32.81
C PHE A 125 -15.08 23.29 -33.13
N PRO A 126 -14.48 24.48 -33.34
CA PRO A 126 -13.14 24.58 -33.96
C PRO A 126 -11.95 24.80 -32.99
N ALA A 127 -12.00 24.33 -31.73
CA ALA A 127 -11.08 24.79 -30.68
C ALA A 127 -10.39 23.72 -29.80
N SER A 128 -10.51 22.42 -30.09
CA SER A 128 -10.16 21.33 -29.15
C SER A 128 -8.82 20.60 -29.41
N THR A 129 -7.99 21.06 -30.34
CA THR A 129 -6.79 20.34 -30.81
C THR A 129 -5.46 20.88 -30.26
N PHE A 130 -5.28 20.92 -28.94
CA PHE A 130 -3.95 21.14 -28.32
C PHE A 130 -3.85 20.59 -26.88
N PHE A 131 -3.14 19.46 -26.71
CA PHE A 131 -2.03 19.24 -25.74
C PHE A 131 -1.68 17.75 -25.59
N VAL A 132 -0.38 17.43 -25.47
CA VAL A 132 0.16 16.07 -25.34
C VAL A 132 1.31 16.06 -24.31
N SER A 133 1.29 15.05 -23.41
CA SER A 133 2.39 14.40 -22.64
C SER A 133 3.49 15.20 -21.90
N LEU A 134 3.85 14.75 -20.68
CA LEU A 134 5.24 14.43 -20.28
C LEU A 134 5.30 13.49 -19.02
N SER A 135 6.50 12.99 -18.68
CA SER A 135 6.87 11.89 -17.73
C SER A 135 7.52 12.37 -16.40
N GLY A 136 7.98 11.58 -15.38
CA GLY A 136 7.91 10.13 -15.02
C GLY A 136 9.03 9.63 -14.02
N THR A 137 8.96 8.35 -13.52
CA THR A 137 10.05 7.48 -12.88
C THR A 137 10.10 7.17 -11.33
N GLN A 138 11.25 6.72 -10.75
CA GLN A 138 11.51 6.00 -9.44
C GLN A 138 12.96 6.36 -8.90
N SER A 139 13.64 5.87 -7.82
CA SER A 139 13.62 4.74 -6.82
C SER A 139 14.36 5.18 -5.49
N LYS A 140 15.07 4.47 -4.55
CA LYS A 140 15.60 3.09 -4.24
C LYS A 140 15.91 2.92 -2.69
N ILE A 141 16.11 1.65 -2.24
CA ILE A 141 16.56 1.01 -0.94
C ILE A 141 18.02 1.36 -0.49
N GLY A 142 18.62 1.18 0.71
CA GLY A 142 18.43 0.40 1.98
C GLY A 142 19.57 0.74 2.99
N GLU A 143 20.03 -0.06 3.98
CA GLU A 143 19.66 -1.43 4.46
C GLU A 143 20.33 -1.88 5.81
N LYS A 144 19.62 -2.61 6.71
CA LYS A 144 20.07 -3.71 7.65
C LYS A 144 20.60 -3.65 9.17
N ILE A 145 19.77 -3.37 10.23
CA ILE A 145 19.60 -4.13 11.57
C ILE A 145 20.65 -4.10 12.79
N SER A 146 20.35 -3.85 14.13
CA SER A 146 20.93 -4.60 15.37
C SER A 146 20.76 -4.30 16.97
N SER A 147 19.92 -5.05 17.77
CA SER A 147 20.00 -5.80 19.13
C SER A 147 20.22 -5.29 20.61
N GLU A 148 19.84 -5.89 21.82
CA GLU A 148 19.05 -7.07 22.48
C GLU A 148 19.83 -8.07 23.44
N ASP A 149 19.51 -8.68 24.60
CA ASP A 149 18.44 -8.75 25.63
C ASP A 149 18.86 -9.68 26.85
N SER A 150 17.97 -9.83 27.85
CA SER A 150 17.45 -11.13 28.39
C SER A 150 15.93 -11.04 28.34
N ILE A 151 15.16 -12.09 28.15
CA ILE A 151 13.76 -12.07 28.56
C ILE A 151 13.41 -13.51 29.02
N ASN A 152 12.48 -13.67 29.96
CA ASN A 152 12.06 -14.98 30.49
C ASN A 152 11.10 -15.69 29.53
N VAL A 153 11.32 -16.97 29.21
CA VAL A 153 10.58 -17.66 28.14
C VAL A 153 9.25 -18.24 28.60
N GLU A 154 8.15 -17.89 27.90
CA GLU A 154 6.81 -18.45 28.14
C GLU A 154 6.34 -19.37 26.98
N TYR A 155 6.71 -19.05 25.73
CA TYR A 155 6.28 -19.79 24.52
C TYR A 155 7.41 -19.91 23.48
N HIS A 156 7.38 -20.93 22.62
CA HIS A 156 8.39 -21.19 21.58
C HIS A 156 7.79 -21.89 20.34
N ILE A 157 8.14 -21.39 19.15
CA ILE A 157 7.89 -22.02 17.84
C ILE A 157 9.21 -22.02 17.03
N GLU A 158 9.58 -23.14 16.41
CA GLU A 158 10.51 -23.16 15.28
C GLU A 158 9.77 -23.56 13.98
N LYS A 159 9.87 -22.72 12.93
CA LYS A 159 9.18 -22.91 11.65
C LYS A 159 9.94 -22.24 10.51
N ALA A 160 10.10 -22.94 9.39
CA ALA A 160 10.80 -22.47 8.18
C ALA A 160 12.25 -21.96 8.42
N GLY A 161 12.92 -22.41 9.48
CA GLY A 161 14.26 -21.91 9.84
C GLY A 161 14.26 -20.54 10.52
N MET A 162 13.14 -20.14 11.13
CA MET A 162 13.08 -19.12 12.16
C MET A 162 12.55 -19.72 13.46
N VAL A 163 13.08 -19.26 14.59
CA VAL A 163 12.53 -19.46 15.93
C VAL A 163 11.77 -18.20 16.32
N SER A 164 10.64 -18.31 17.02
CA SER A 164 10.01 -17.19 17.73
C SER A 164 9.56 -17.61 19.11
N GLU A 165 9.84 -16.78 20.10
CA GLU A 165 9.51 -17.01 21.51
C GLU A 165 8.71 -15.82 22.07
N VAL A 166 7.68 -16.07 22.89
CA VAL A 166 6.91 -15.02 23.60
C VAL A 166 7.35 -15.02 25.05
N ILE A 167 7.84 -13.88 25.52
CA ILE A 167 8.78 -13.81 26.64
C ILE A 167 8.53 -12.56 27.53
N THR A 168 8.70 -12.65 28.85
CA THR A 168 8.46 -11.55 29.85
C THR A 168 9.68 -11.12 30.66
N ALA A 169 9.76 -9.86 31.11
CA ALA A 169 10.88 -9.37 31.93
C ALA A 169 10.44 -8.45 33.08
N LYS A 170 11.24 -8.43 34.15
CA LYS A 170 10.98 -7.66 35.39
C LYS A 170 11.70 -6.30 35.43
N ASP A 171 12.83 -6.21 34.74
CA ASP A 171 13.76 -5.07 34.71
C ASP A 171 14.69 -5.25 33.50
N ALA A 172 15.43 -4.22 33.05
CA ALA A 172 16.29 -4.30 31.87
C ALA A 172 17.69 -4.93 32.10
N GLN A 173 17.97 -5.53 33.27
CA GLN A 173 19.09 -6.47 33.47
C GLN A 173 18.60 -7.93 33.38
N ALA A 174 17.38 -8.17 33.86
CA ALA A 174 16.47 -9.14 33.29
C ALA A 174 15.99 -8.74 31.89
N ILE A 175 16.56 -7.68 31.26
CA ILE A 175 16.83 -7.52 29.81
C ILE A 175 18.31 -7.37 29.37
N TYR A 176 19.26 -8.08 29.98
CA TYR A 176 20.61 -8.28 29.38
C TYR A 176 21.20 -9.72 29.42
N ASN A 177 20.59 -10.66 30.15
CA ASN A 177 21.22 -11.92 30.55
C ASN A 177 20.89 -13.20 29.73
N TYR A 178 20.02 -13.20 28.70
CA TYR A 178 19.41 -14.44 28.15
C TYR A 178 19.62 -14.60 26.65
N PHE A 179 19.70 -13.53 25.88
CA PHE A 179 20.48 -13.61 24.65
C PHE A 179 21.97 -13.78 24.96
N SER A 180 22.47 -13.24 26.07
CA SER A 180 23.75 -13.69 26.66
C SER A 180 23.80 -15.21 26.98
N GLN A 181 22.67 -15.89 27.22
CA GLN A 181 22.60 -17.36 27.39
C GLN A 181 22.37 -18.13 26.07
N LYS A 182 21.65 -17.54 25.09
CA LYS A 182 21.40 -18.12 23.76
C LYS A 182 22.59 -17.95 22.80
N GLY A 183 23.54 -17.05 23.12
CA GLY A 183 24.81 -16.87 22.41
C GLY A 183 25.03 -15.49 21.79
N PHE A 184 24.17 -14.51 22.06
CA PHE A 184 24.24 -13.15 21.51
C PHE A 184 24.67 -12.13 22.61
N SER A 185 25.78 -11.41 22.41
CA SER A 185 26.58 -10.75 23.48
C SER A 185 26.51 -9.22 23.46
N ILE A 186 25.36 -8.65 23.80
CA ILE A 186 24.99 -7.29 23.38
C ILE A 186 25.61 -6.13 24.20
N LYS A 187 25.45 -4.90 23.70
CA LYS A 187 25.62 -3.68 24.51
C LYS A 187 24.36 -3.35 25.29
N GLN A 188 24.45 -3.34 26.62
CA GLN A 188 23.36 -2.92 27.53
C GLN A 188 22.83 -1.49 27.28
N ARG A 189 23.55 -0.65 26.52
CA ARG A 189 23.05 0.68 26.09
C ARG A 189 22.11 0.62 24.87
N SER A 190 22.13 -0.43 24.05
CA SER A 190 21.27 -0.55 22.85
C SER A 190 19.81 -0.87 23.17
N ILE A 191 19.52 -1.19 24.42
CA ILE A 191 18.26 -1.79 24.90
C ILE A 191 17.53 -0.92 25.94
N SER A 192 18.07 0.23 26.35
CA SER A 192 17.45 1.09 27.38
C SER A 192 16.05 1.60 27.00
N GLN A 193 15.70 1.54 25.71
CA GLN A 193 14.37 1.82 25.19
C GLN A 193 13.33 0.83 25.72
N LEU A 194 13.73 -0.37 26.17
CA LEU A 194 12.84 -1.40 26.73
C LEU A 194 12.26 -1.02 28.09
N ASP A 195 12.93 -0.16 28.86
CA ASP A 195 12.38 0.41 30.11
C ASP A 195 11.06 1.18 29.89
N ASN A 196 10.75 1.55 28.64
CA ASN A 196 9.46 2.13 28.27
C ASN A 196 8.30 1.11 28.24
N TYR A 197 8.56 -0.19 28.29
CA TYR A 197 7.57 -1.26 28.20
C TYR A 197 7.54 -2.15 29.45
N ILE A 198 8.70 -2.38 30.07
CA ILE A 198 8.85 -3.19 31.29
C ILE A 198 7.97 -2.62 32.42
N ASN A 199 7.34 -3.51 33.18
CA ASN A 199 6.39 -3.18 34.26
C ASN A 199 5.13 -2.40 33.83
N LYS A 200 4.76 -2.38 32.54
CA LYS A 200 3.53 -1.74 32.01
C LYS A 200 2.52 -2.73 31.38
N ASP A 201 2.46 -3.96 31.89
CA ASP A 201 1.64 -5.08 31.35
C ASP A 201 1.95 -5.47 29.88
N PHE A 202 3.15 -5.14 29.38
CA PHE A 202 3.65 -5.63 28.09
C PHE A 202 4.30 -7.01 28.22
N SER A 203 4.18 -7.80 27.16
CA SER A 203 5.05 -8.95 26.86
C SER A 203 5.87 -8.65 25.61
N PHE A 204 6.93 -9.40 25.38
CA PHE A 204 7.77 -9.26 24.20
C PHE A 204 7.64 -10.51 23.34
N VAL A 205 7.43 -10.33 22.04
CA VAL A 205 7.64 -11.40 21.06
C VAL A 205 9.03 -11.20 20.48
N VAL A 206 9.85 -12.24 20.54
CA VAL A 206 11.17 -12.25 19.92
C VAL A 206 11.23 -13.30 18.81
N SER A 207 12.03 -13.08 17.76
CA SER A 207 12.26 -14.11 16.74
C SER A 207 13.64 -14.00 16.08
N TRP A 208 14.29 -15.15 15.85
CA TRP A 208 15.57 -15.25 15.15
C TRP A 208 15.60 -16.26 14.01
N ILE A 209 16.64 -16.19 13.19
CA ILE A 209 16.92 -17.14 12.10
C ILE A 209 17.83 -18.26 12.62
N THR A 210 17.52 -19.52 12.31
CA THR A 210 18.36 -20.68 12.67
C THR A 210 19.41 -20.93 11.58
N PRO A 211 20.73 -20.87 11.86
CA PRO A 211 21.78 -21.02 10.84
C PRO A 211 21.77 -22.34 10.03
N LYS A 212 21.07 -23.37 10.52
CA LYS A 212 20.98 -24.69 9.86
C LYS A 212 20.05 -24.74 8.65
N SER A 213 19.22 -23.74 8.37
CA SER A 213 18.31 -23.75 7.22
C SER A 213 18.99 -23.39 5.88
N GLN A 214 20.24 -23.81 5.66
CA GLN A 214 21.06 -23.49 4.47
C GLN A 214 20.72 -24.36 3.23
N GLY A 215 19.49 -24.84 3.11
CA GLY A 215 18.99 -25.32 1.82
C GLY A 215 18.74 -24.13 0.87
N ASN A 216 18.72 -24.38 -0.45
CA ASN A 216 18.36 -23.38 -1.47
C ASN A 216 16.84 -23.02 -1.46
N GLU A 217 16.20 -23.06 -0.30
CA GLU A 217 14.86 -22.53 -0.10
C GLU A 217 14.96 -21.02 0.11
N ASN A 218 14.62 -20.27 -0.96
CA ASN A 218 14.64 -18.81 -1.03
C ASN A 218 14.43 -18.13 0.32
N ARG A 219 15.35 -17.23 0.69
CA ARG A 219 15.21 -16.26 1.79
C ARG A 219 14.16 -15.18 1.46
N GLY A 220 12.96 -15.62 1.08
CA GLY A 220 11.81 -14.76 0.86
C GLY A 220 11.42 -14.03 2.15
N LYS A 221 10.67 -12.94 2.02
CA LYS A 221 10.32 -12.06 3.13
C LYS A 221 9.35 -12.76 4.08
N ARG A 222 9.92 -13.40 5.10
CA ARG A 222 9.20 -13.98 6.24
C ARG A 222 8.67 -12.86 7.12
N GLY A 223 7.57 -13.11 7.82
CA GLY A 223 7.01 -12.19 8.79
C GLY A 223 6.55 -12.92 10.04
N ILE A 224 6.62 -12.23 11.18
CA ILE A 224 6.10 -12.74 12.45
C ILE A 224 4.63 -12.30 12.52
N LEU A 225 3.71 -13.26 12.58
CA LEU A 225 2.29 -13.03 12.79
C LEU A 225 1.99 -13.15 14.28
N ILE A 226 1.50 -12.07 14.88
CA ILE A 226 1.18 -11.96 16.30
C ILE A 226 -0.32 -11.65 16.41
N SER A 227 -1.06 -12.42 17.19
CA SER A 227 -2.49 -12.20 17.47
C SER A 227 -2.69 -11.95 18.96
N PHE A 228 -3.31 -10.84 19.34
CA PHE A 228 -3.46 -10.41 20.74
C PHE A 228 -4.73 -9.57 20.97
N PRO A 229 -5.32 -9.55 22.18
CA PRO A 229 -6.43 -8.67 22.50
C PRO A 229 -5.95 -7.21 22.64
N SER A 230 -6.72 -6.27 22.11
CA SER A 230 -6.47 -4.83 22.32
C SER A 230 -7.78 -4.02 22.23
N SER A 231 -7.80 -2.84 22.83
CA SER A 231 -8.94 -1.89 22.79
C SER A 231 -8.85 -0.88 21.65
N LYS A 232 -7.63 -0.52 21.24
CA LYS A 232 -7.30 0.31 20.07
C LYS A 232 -6.33 -0.45 19.16
N ILE A 233 -6.18 0.02 17.93
CA ILE A 233 -5.15 -0.52 17.04
C ILE A 233 -3.79 -0.02 17.54
N TYR A 234 -2.81 -0.90 17.63
CA TYR A 234 -1.49 -0.63 18.18
C TYR A 234 -0.41 -0.78 17.10
N TYR A 235 0.74 -0.15 17.29
CA TYR A 235 1.97 -0.46 16.58
C TYR A 235 3.17 0.09 17.36
N PRO A 236 4.19 -0.73 17.68
CA PRO A 236 5.34 -0.29 18.47
C PRO A 236 6.23 0.66 17.67
N LEU A 237 6.71 1.73 18.32
CA LEU A 237 7.69 2.67 17.75
C LEU A 237 8.89 2.94 18.68
N VAL A 238 8.72 2.86 20.00
CA VAL A 238 9.73 3.41 20.93
C VAL A 238 11.05 2.65 20.91
N LEU A 239 11.06 1.35 20.63
CA LEU A 239 12.32 0.60 20.47
C LEU A 239 13.17 1.15 19.32
N THR A 240 12.55 1.53 18.22
CA THR A 240 13.23 2.06 17.05
C THR A 240 14.00 3.35 17.37
N SER A 241 13.57 4.14 18.36
CA SER A 241 14.30 5.33 18.80
C SER A 241 15.76 5.05 19.23
N ALA A 242 16.10 3.78 19.51
CA ALA A 242 17.48 3.35 19.69
C ALA A 242 18.40 3.70 18.51
N TYR A 243 17.89 3.78 17.27
CA TYR A 243 18.66 4.14 16.08
C TYR A 243 19.04 5.63 15.97
N ASP A 244 18.62 6.47 16.93
CA ASP A 244 19.12 7.85 17.11
C ASP A 244 18.89 8.74 15.85
N GLU A 245 19.92 9.39 15.31
CA GLU A 245 19.81 10.31 14.15
C GLU A 245 19.43 9.63 12.82
N LYS A 246 19.42 8.28 12.74
CA LYS A 246 19.17 7.56 11.48
C LYS A 246 17.71 7.70 11.05
N GLU A 247 17.46 8.19 9.83
CA GLU A 247 16.10 8.23 9.27
C GLU A 247 15.58 6.82 8.93
N ILE A 248 14.38 6.53 9.42
CA ILE A 248 13.81 5.18 9.41
C ILE A 248 12.33 5.18 8.90
N PRO A 249 12.17 5.09 7.56
CA PRO A 249 10.95 4.71 6.82
C PRO A 249 10.14 3.45 7.22
N ILE A 250 9.02 3.74 7.86
CA ILE A 250 7.98 2.82 8.31
C ILE A 250 6.90 2.67 7.23
N THR A 251 6.36 1.47 6.98
CA THR A 251 5.11 1.30 6.21
C THR A 251 4.13 0.37 6.92
N ILE A 252 3.16 0.96 7.60
CA ILE A 252 2.06 0.26 8.27
C ILE A 252 0.87 0.22 7.32
N ARG A 253 0.28 -0.97 7.11
CA ARG A 253 -0.92 -1.17 6.30
C ARG A 253 -2.03 -1.78 7.15
N VAL A 254 -3.06 -1.01 7.44
CA VAL A 254 -4.18 -1.42 8.31
C VAL A 254 -5.42 -1.70 7.48
N LEU A 255 -6.07 -2.85 7.68
CA LEU A 255 -7.34 -3.17 7.01
C LEU A 255 -8.49 -2.33 7.57
N GLY A 256 -9.23 -1.69 6.67
CA GLY A 256 -10.20 -0.63 6.95
C GLY A 256 -9.61 0.78 6.88
N HIS A 257 -10.51 1.78 6.88
CA HIS A 257 -10.12 3.18 7.09
C HIS A 257 -10.01 3.47 8.59
N ILE A 258 -8.84 3.92 9.02
CA ILE A 258 -8.51 4.20 10.43
C ILE A 258 -8.00 5.64 10.61
N LYS A 259 -7.87 6.10 11.85
CA LYS A 259 -7.25 7.38 12.21
C LYS A 259 -6.06 7.09 13.13
N PRO A 260 -4.80 7.34 12.72
CA PRO A 260 -3.68 7.31 13.63
C PRO A 260 -3.69 8.54 14.54
N ASP A 261 -3.31 8.35 15.80
CA ASP A 261 -3.10 9.42 16.77
C ASP A 261 -1.64 9.90 16.66
N LEU A 262 -1.42 10.97 15.90
CA LEU A 262 -0.08 11.46 15.56
C LEU A 262 0.35 12.61 16.48
N TYR A 263 1.30 12.32 17.36
CA TYR A 263 2.05 13.30 18.15
C TYR A 263 2.86 14.24 17.25
N SER A 264 3.24 15.40 17.78
CA SER A 264 3.74 16.56 17.02
C SER A 264 5.01 16.29 16.23
N GLU A 265 5.85 15.40 16.74
CA GLU A 265 7.25 15.19 16.35
C GLU A 265 7.33 14.36 15.05
N ILE A 266 6.57 13.26 14.96
CA ILE A 266 6.51 12.42 13.75
C ILE A 266 5.54 12.95 12.68
N LYS A 267 4.63 13.86 13.03
CA LYS A 267 3.54 14.32 12.16
C LYS A 267 4.00 15.01 10.85
N PRO A 268 5.08 15.81 10.80
CA PRO A 268 5.61 16.33 9.53
C PRO A 268 6.14 15.22 8.61
N TYR A 269 6.66 14.14 9.20
CA TYR A 269 7.28 13.00 8.54
C TYR A 269 6.26 11.90 8.16
N THR A 270 5.00 12.03 8.60
CA THR A 270 3.96 11.01 8.43
C THR A 270 3.00 11.32 7.29
N LYS A 271 3.00 10.47 6.27
CA LYS A 271 2.02 10.45 5.18
C LYS A 271 0.98 9.36 5.41
N ILE A 272 -0.30 9.70 5.32
CA ILE A 272 -1.41 8.75 5.42
C ILE A 272 -2.17 8.71 4.08
N ASP A 273 -2.16 7.55 3.42
CA ASP A 273 -2.91 7.28 2.20
C ASP A 273 -4.07 6.32 2.49
N TYR A 274 -5.26 6.65 1.95
CA TYR A 274 -6.47 5.83 2.08
C TYR A 274 -6.76 5.15 0.74
N PHE A 275 -7.08 3.87 0.77
CA PHE A 275 -7.34 3.03 -0.40
C PHE A 275 -8.70 2.36 -0.27
N THR A 276 -9.44 2.27 -1.38
CA THR A 276 -10.80 1.71 -1.40
C THR A 276 -10.95 0.57 -2.41
N GLU A 277 -12.04 -0.20 -2.31
CA GLU A 277 -12.34 -1.33 -3.19
C GLU A 277 -12.04 -0.99 -4.66
N ARG A 278 -11.32 -1.91 -5.31
CA ARG A 278 -10.93 -1.81 -6.70
C ARG A 278 -12.07 -2.22 -7.62
N THR A 279 -13.11 -1.38 -7.61
CA THR A 279 -14.30 -1.42 -8.48
C THR A 279 -13.95 -1.98 -9.87
N ARG A 280 -14.44 -3.19 -10.19
CA ARG A 280 -14.01 -4.08 -11.30
C ARG A 280 -13.94 -3.49 -12.73
N LYS A 281 -14.38 -2.25 -12.93
CA LYS A 281 -14.42 -1.48 -14.19
C LYS A 281 -13.03 -1.07 -14.73
N GLY A 282 -11.97 -1.82 -14.42
CA GLY A 282 -10.75 -1.75 -15.22
C GLY A 282 -11.05 -2.20 -16.65
N SER A 283 -10.83 -1.30 -17.62
CA SER A 283 -11.20 -1.50 -19.02
C SER A 283 -10.54 -2.77 -19.60
N ASN A 284 -11.24 -3.43 -20.52
CA ASN A 284 -10.75 -4.67 -21.13
C ASN A 284 -9.38 -4.47 -21.81
N ALA A 285 -9.12 -3.29 -22.37
CA ALA A 285 -7.83 -2.91 -22.93
C ALA A 285 -6.67 -3.01 -21.91
N ARG A 286 -6.86 -2.56 -20.65
CA ARG A 286 -5.81 -2.67 -19.62
C ARG A 286 -5.50 -4.12 -19.25
N LYS A 287 -6.53 -4.97 -19.21
CA LYS A 287 -6.38 -6.42 -18.93
C LYS A 287 -5.73 -7.15 -20.11
N ALA A 288 -6.11 -6.81 -21.34
CA ALA A 288 -5.51 -7.35 -22.56
C ALA A 288 -4.02 -6.95 -22.67
N ARG A 289 -3.69 -5.67 -22.43
CA ARG A 289 -2.29 -5.20 -22.42
C ARG A 289 -1.46 -5.90 -21.34
N CYS A 290 -1.93 -5.93 -20.09
CA CYS A 290 -1.32 -6.71 -19.01
C CYS A 290 -1.03 -8.17 -19.42
N SER A 291 -2.02 -8.89 -19.96
CA SER A 291 -1.84 -10.29 -20.41
C SER A 291 -0.85 -10.43 -21.57
N SER A 292 -0.85 -9.47 -22.52
CA SER A 292 0.12 -9.41 -23.62
C SER A 292 1.56 -9.20 -23.11
N ASP A 293 1.73 -8.32 -22.12
CA ASP A 293 3.05 -7.96 -21.60
C ASP A 293 3.62 -9.12 -20.75
N ILE A 294 2.77 -9.78 -19.96
CA ILE A 294 3.09 -11.03 -19.25
C ILE A 294 3.55 -12.13 -20.23
N ARG A 295 2.84 -12.32 -21.35
CA ARG A 295 3.20 -13.32 -22.38
C ARG A 295 4.56 -13.07 -23.02
N GLN A 296 4.90 -11.82 -23.28
CA GLN A 296 6.22 -11.46 -23.81
C GLN A 296 7.33 -11.72 -22.78
N LEU A 297 7.07 -11.51 -21.48
CA LEU A 297 8.08 -11.75 -20.43
C LEU A 297 8.32 -13.25 -20.24
N PHE A 298 7.25 -14.05 -20.27
CA PHE A 298 7.32 -15.52 -20.30
C PHE A 298 8.17 -16.01 -21.48
N LEU A 299 7.85 -15.57 -22.71
CA LEU A 299 8.61 -15.98 -23.91
C LEU A 299 10.09 -15.60 -23.83
N ALA A 300 10.43 -14.45 -23.24
CA ALA A 300 11.82 -14.04 -23.06
C ALA A 300 12.59 -14.89 -22.03
N ILE A 301 11.91 -15.48 -21.05
CA ILE A 301 12.51 -16.42 -20.09
C ILE A 301 12.81 -17.76 -20.77
N GLU A 302 11.92 -18.26 -21.64
CA GLU A 302 12.15 -19.49 -22.42
C GLU A 302 13.26 -19.29 -23.47
N ILE A 303 13.26 -18.17 -24.23
CA ILE A 303 14.34 -17.86 -25.19
C ILE A 303 15.69 -17.78 -24.49
N TYR A 304 15.75 -17.19 -23.28
CA TYR A 304 16.99 -17.17 -22.50
C TYR A 304 17.47 -18.59 -22.14
N TYR A 305 16.55 -19.52 -21.83
CA TYR A 305 16.87 -20.92 -21.59
C TYR A 305 17.45 -21.60 -22.83
N ASP A 306 16.82 -21.41 -24.00
CA ASP A 306 17.30 -21.97 -25.27
C ASP A 306 18.72 -21.47 -25.61
N ASP A 307 18.99 -20.17 -25.41
CA ASP A 307 20.30 -19.55 -25.68
C ASP A 307 21.40 -19.98 -24.68
N HIS A 308 21.06 -20.24 -23.41
CA HIS A 308 22.04 -20.43 -22.32
C HIS A 308 22.07 -21.84 -21.71
N SER A 309 21.18 -22.75 -22.13
CA SER A 309 20.91 -24.04 -21.44
C SER A 309 20.57 -23.90 -19.95
N ARG A 310 20.03 -22.74 -19.53
CA ARG A 310 19.58 -22.47 -18.15
C ARG A 310 18.61 -21.29 -18.10
N TYR A 311 17.67 -21.31 -17.17
CA TYR A 311 16.84 -20.15 -16.84
C TYR A 311 17.69 -19.05 -16.17
N PRO A 312 17.29 -17.78 -16.29
CA PRO A 312 18.01 -16.69 -15.64
C PRO A 312 17.90 -16.82 -14.12
N SER A 313 18.94 -16.46 -13.36
CA SER A 313 18.87 -16.49 -11.88
C SER A 313 17.85 -15.48 -11.34
N SER A 314 17.69 -14.35 -12.05
CA SER A 314 16.84 -13.22 -11.70
C SER A 314 16.41 -12.47 -12.95
N LEU A 315 15.33 -11.68 -12.88
CA LEU A 315 14.89 -10.84 -14.01
C LEU A 315 15.92 -9.76 -14.39
N GLN A 316 16.89 -9.48 -13.52
CA GLN A 316 18.01 -8.59 -13.77
C GLN A 316 18.98 -9.16 -14.81
N GLU A 317 19.14 -10.49 -14.92
CA GLU A 317 19.94 -11.08 -16.02
C GLU A 317 19.32 -10.77 -17.39
N LEU A 318 18.00 -10.68 -17.48
CA LEU A 318 17.29 -10.31 -18.71
C LEU A 318 17.32 -8.79 -19.00
N ALA A 319 17.83 -7.94 -18.10
CA ALA A 319 17.71 -6.49 -18.24
C ALA A 319 18.53 -5.89 -19.40
N HIS A 320 19.50 -6.62 -19.95
CA HIS A 320 20.23 -6.23 -21.15
C HIS A 320 19.46 -6.53 -22.44
N ILE A 321 18.45 -7.39 -22.40
CA ILE A 321 17.63 -7.78 -23.54
C ILE A 321 16.53 -6.72 -23.73
N THR A 322 16.59 -5.97 -24.82
CA THR A 322 15.52 -5.04 -25.18
C THR A 322 14.34 -5.85 -25.75
N PRO A 323 13.08 -5.67 -25.29
CA PRO A 323 12.55 -4.57 -24.48
C PRO A 323 12.23 -4.94 -23.01
N ILE A 324 12.92 -5.90 -22.38
CA ILE A 324 12.51 -6.47 -21.08
C ILE A 324 12.43 -5.43 -19.93
N PRO A 325 13.32 -4.43 -19.80
CA PRO A 325 13.15 -3.36 -18.79
C PRO A 325 11.87 -2.54 -18.97
N ASP A 326 11.51 -2.23 -20.23
CA ASP A 326 10.26 -1.54 -20.57
C ASP A 326 9.05 -2.44 -20.29
N LEU A 327 9.17 -3.74 -20.57
CA LEU A 327 8.13 -4.73 -20.39
C LEU A 327 7.79 -4.99 -18.91
N ILE A 328 8.80 -5.08 -18.04
CA ILE A 328 8.62 -5.21 -16.60
C ILE A 328 7.95 -3.94 -16.02
N ARG A 329 8.31 -2.75 -16.55
CA ARG A 329 7.65 -1.48 -16.21
C ARG A 329 6.18 -1.47 -16.67
N ASP A 330 5.91 -1.93 -17.89
CA ASP A 330 4.56 -2.01 -18.46
C ASP A 330 3.67 -3.02 -17.70
N ILE A 331 4.19 -4.20 -17.33
CA ILE A 331 3.50 -5.16 -16.44
C ILE A 331 3.14 -4.46 -15.11
N LYS A 332 4.10 -3.80 -14.47
CA LYS A 332 3.89 -3.05 -13.21
C LYS A 332 2.81 -1.97 -13.36
N GLN A 333 2.78 -1.27 -14.49
CA GLN A 333 1.80 -0.25 -14.83
C GLN A 333 0.40 -0.84 -15.10
N TYR A 334 0.28 -1.82 -16.00
CA TYR A 334 -1.01 -2.31 -16.49
C TYR A 334 -1.64 -3.37 -15.58
N CYS A 335 -0.86 -4.33 -15.07
CA CYS A 335 -1.36 -5.33 -14.11
C CYS A 335 -1.56 -4.72 -12.72
N GLY A 336 -0.58 -3.93 -12.26
CA GLY A 336 -0.59 -3.27 -10.95
C GLY A 336 0.22 -3.98 -9.86
N SER A 337 0.93 -5.06 -10.19
CA SER A 337 2.02 -5.62 -9.38
C SER A 337 3.29 -5.68 -10.24
N SER A 338 4.47 -5.61 -9.63
CA SER A 338 5.67 -6.16 -10.27
C SER A 338 5.48 -7.67 -10.50
N PRO A 339 6.20 -8.28 -11.45
CA PRO A 339 6.42 -9.71 -11.43
C PRO A 339 7.23 -10.13 -10.20
N PHE A 340 6.84 -11.24 -9.57
CA PHE A 340 7.68 -12.02 -8.67
C PHE A 340 8.29 -13.16 -9.48
N TYR A 341 9.59 -13.39 -9.37
CA TYR A 341 10.31 -14.42 -10.11
C TYR A 341 11.30 -15.13 -9.18
N SER A 342 11.39 -16.45 -9.29
CA SER A 342 12.43 -17.25 -8.66
C SER A 342 12.85 -18.39 -9.56
N SER A 343 14.17 -18.61 -9.69
CA SER A 343 14.76 -19.76 -10.36
C SER A 343 15.29 -20.77 -9.34
N LYS A 344 15.21 -22.07 -9.64
CA LYS A 344 15.82 -23.16 -8.87
C LYS A 344 16.69 -24.01 -9.81
N GLU A 345 17.95 -24.17 -9.43
CA GLU A 345 18.90 -25.14 -10.02
C GLU A 345 19.06 -25.00 -11.56
N GLY A 346 18.80 -23.81 -12.12
CA GLY A 346 18.91 -23.51 -13.54
C GLY A 346 17.80 -24.11 -14.44
N ASN A 347 17.19 -25.23 -14.03
CA ASN A 347 16.24 -25.99 -14.86
C ASN A 347 14.77 -25.78 -14.47
N TYR A 348 14.49 -25.07 -13.38
CA TYR A 348 13.14 -24.69 -12.98
C TYR A 348 13.05 -23.20 -12.69
N TYR A 349 11.92 -22.58 -13.04
CA TYR A 349 11.59 -21.23 -12.59
C TYR A 349 10.11 -21.11 -12.26
N GLU A 350 9.75 -20.11 -11.46
CA GLU A 350 8.37 -19.69 -11.23
C GLU A 350 8.25 -18.16 -11.36
N LEU A 351 7.31 -17.71 -12.18
CA LEU A 351 6.94 -16.32 -12.43
C LEU A 351 5.48 -16.09 -11.99
N LYS A 352 5.29 -15.36 -10.89
CA LYS A 352 3.98 -15.00 -10.31
C LYS A 352 3.65 -13.54 -10.56
N ILE A 353 2.54 -13.26 -11.24
CA ILE A 353 2.10 -11.89 -11.59
C ILE A 353 0.64 -11.69 -11.21
N PHE A 354 0.39 -10.82 -10.24
CA PHE A 354 -0.91 -10.66 -9.62
C PHE A 354 -1.76 -9.62 -10.37
N SER A 355 -3.04 -9.93 -10.60
CA SER A 355 -3.91 -9.11 -11.46
C SER A 355 -5.34 -8.98 -10.92
N GLN A 356 -6.16 -8.15 -11.57
CA GLN A 356 -7.51 -7.74 -11.12
C GLN A 356 -8.58 -8.85 -10.96
N GLY A 357 -8.23 -10.13 -11.09
CA GLY A 357 -9.15 -11.24 -10.90
C GLY A 357 -8.51 -12.60 -10.64
N GLY A 358 -7.19 -12.65 -10.40
CA GLY A 358 -6.43 -13.90 -10.39
C GLY A 358 -4.92 -13.67 -10.51
N VAL A 359 -4.16 -14.74 -10.34
CA VAL A 359 -2.69 -14.74 -10.45
C VAL A 359 -2.32 -15.43 -11.76
N TRP A 360 -1.52 -14.76 -12.58
CA TRP A 360 -0.80 -15.42 -13.68
C TRP A 360 0.40 -16.14 -13.07
N ILE A 361 0.52 -17.43 -13.36
CA ILE A 361 1.62 -18.27 -12.94
C ILE A 361 2.26 -18.82 -14.21
N ALA A 362 3.57 -18.67 -14.34
CA ALA A 362 4.38 -19.29 -15.38
C ALA A 362 5.48 -20.11 -14.71
N ASN A 363 5.68 -21.34 -15.17
CA ASN A 363 6.82 -22.16 -14.78
C ASN A 363 7.20 -23.11 -15.93
N SER A 364 8.41 -23.68 -15.88
CA SER A 364 8.95 -24.54 -16.94
C SER A 364 8.23 -25.87 -17.13
N SER A 365 7.30 -26.25 -16.24
CA SER A 365 6.58 -27.54 -16.28
C SER A 365 5.14 -27.41 -16.79
N GLU A 366 4.46 -26.30 -16.45
CA GLU A 366 3.04 -26.04 -16.74
C GLU A 366 2.85 -24.92 -17.79
N GLY A 367 3.92 -24.21 -18.16
CA GLY A 367 3.87 -23.02 -19.01
C GLY A 367 3.14 -21.85 -18.32
N LEU A 368 2.67 -20.88 -19.11
CA LEU A 368 1.92 -19.71 -18.61
C LEU A 368 0.42 -20.00 -18.51
N TYR A 369 -0.11 -20.03 -17.28
CA TYR A 369 -1.52 -20.15 -16.98
C TYR A 369 -2.05 -19.02 -16.07
N TYR A 370 -3.36 -18.99 -15.87
CA TYR A 370 -4.06 -17.98 -15.07
C TYR A 370 -4.98 -18.66 -14.06
N CYS A 371 -4.63 -18.58 -12.77
CA CYS A 371 -5.48 -19.01 -11.68
C CYS A 371 -6.55 -17.93 -11.38
N PRO A 372 -7.83 -18.13 -11.74
CA PRO A 372 -8.89 -17.22 -11.31
C PRO A 372 -8.99 -17.18 -9.78
N GLY A 373 -9.34 -16.02 -9.24
CA GLY A 373 -9.38 -15.75 -7.80
C GLY A 373 -10.41 -16.53 -6.97
N LYS A 374 -11.04 -17.58 -7.53
CA LYS A 374 -11.73 -18.63 -6.78
C LYS A 374 -10.72 -19.67 -6.28
N GLU A 375 -10.05 -20.37 -7.18
CA GLU A 375 -9.02 -21.39 -6.88
C GLU A 375 -7.87 -20.82 -6.03
N TYR A 376 -7.50 -19.54 -6.24
CA TYR A 376 -6.47 -18.91 -5.40
C TYR A 376 -6.83 -18.91 -3.89
N LYS A 377 -8.11 -19.02 -3.48
CA LYS A 377 -8.45 -19.19 -2.05
C LYS A 377 -7.83 -20.44 -1.43
N GLU A 378 -7.73 -21.52 -2.20
CA GLU A 378 -7.17 -22.77 -1.73
C GLU A 378 -5.65 -22.62 -1.55
N ARG A 379 -4.97 -21.97 -2.51
CA ARG A 379 -3.52 -21.71 -2.52
C ARG A 379 -3.01 -20.63 -1.54
N ILE A 380 -3.85 -19.84 -0.86
CA ILE A 380 -3.36 -18.91 0.20
C ILE A 380 -2.84 -19.71 1.40
N SER A 381 -1.71 -19.30 1.99
CA SER A 381 -1.12 -19.98 3.14
C SER A 381 -2.06 -20.01 4.39
N PRO A 382 -1.90 -21.00 5.31
CA PRO A 382 -2.68 -21.05 6.56
C PRO A 382 -2.52 -19.79 7.43
N GLU A 383 -1.32 -19.20 7.45
CA GLU A 383 -0.96 -18.03 8.24
C GLU A 383 -1.61 -16.77 7.67
N LEU A 384 -1.63 -16.63 6.34
CA LEU A 384 -2.37 -15.55 5.69
C LEU A 384 -3.88 -15.72 5.86
N LYS A 385 -4.43 -16.95 5.83
CA LYS A 385 -5.83 -17.23 6.20
C LYS A 385 -6.11 -16.82 7.65
N LYS A 386 -5.23 -17.15 8.60
CA LYS A 386 -5.28 -16.75 10.02
C LYS A 386 -5.28 -15.22 10.16
N PHE A 387 -4.37 -14.52 9.48
CA PHE A 387 -4.26 -13.06 9.45
C PHE A 387 -5.53 -12.37 8.90
N TYR A 388 -5.99 -12.74 7.69
CA TYR A 388 -7.11 -12.07 7.04
C TYR A 388 -8.46 -12.31 7.73
N GLY A 389 -8.64 -13.44 8.42
CA GLY A 389 -9.90 -13.76 9.09
C GLY A 389 -11.06 -13.83 8.09
N THR A 390 -12.08 -12.98 8.29
CA THR A 390 -13.25 -12.92 7.41
C THR A 390 -13.10 -12.04 6.17
N LYS A 391 -12.03 -11.24 6.07
CA LYS A 391 -11.81 -10.26 4.98
C LYS A 391 -11.24 -10.87 3.70
N GLU A 392 -11.41 -10.18 2.57
CA GLU A 392 -10.87 -10.60 1.25
C GLU A 392 -10.02 -9.49 0.53
N PRO A 393 -8.98 -8.90 1.17
CA PRO A 393 -8.24 -7.76 0.59
C PRO A 393 -7.42 -8.12 -0.65
N TRP A 394 -7.01 -9.38 -0.82
CA TRP A 394 -6.35 -9.88 -2.03
C TRP A 394 -7.29 -9.95 -3.25
N ARG A 395 -8.61 -9.81 -3.04
CA ARG A 395 -9.61 -9.61 -4.12
C ARG A 395 -9.91 -8.13 -4.37
N GLY A 396 -9.26 -7.24 -3.63
CA GLY A 396 -9.47 -5.79 -3.68
C GLY A 396 -10.84 -5.33 -3.18
N LYS A 397 -11.47 -6.11 -2.30
CA LYS A 397 -12.81 -5.84 -1.72
C LYS A 397 -12.80 -4.98 -0.46
N GLU A 398 -11.65 -4.88 0.20
CA GLU A 398 -11.52 -4.18 1.48
C GLU A 398 -10.98 -2.76 1.26
N ASP A 399 -11.57 -1.78 1.93
CA ASP A 399 -10.88 -0.52 2.21
C ASP A 399 -9.62 -0.80 3.06
N TYR A 400 -8.55 -0.03 2.89
CA TYR A 400 -7.38 -0.08 3.78
C TYR A 400 -6.67 1.27 3.90
N THR A 401 -5.87 1.43 4.95
CA THR A 401 -5.05 2.62 5.19
C THR A 401 -3.58 2.25 5.10
N LYS A 402 -2.78 3.04 4.38
CA LYS A 402 -1.31 2.98 4.41
C LYS A 402 -0.79 4.20 5.17
N ILE A 403 -0.17 3.97 6.31
CA ILE A 403 0.65 4.96 6.99
C ILE A 403 2.08 4.81 6.46
N THR A 404 2.81 5.91 6.32
CA THR A 404 4.22 5.91 5.96
C THR A 404 4.90 7.03 6.72
N ILE A 405 5.80 6.68 7.61
CA ILE A 405 6.50 7.61 8.49
C ILE A 405 7.96 7.57 8.05
N ASN A 406 8.56 8.69 7.72
CA ASN A 406 9.97 8.76 7.30
C ASN A 406 10.71 9.74 8.23
N ALA A 407 10.92 9.38 9.49
CA ALA A 407 11.46 10.28 10.51
C ALA A 407 12.87 9.85 10.98
N PRO A 408 13.72 10.79 11.45
CA PRO A 408 14.86 10.45 12.30
C PRO A 408 14.40 9.64 13.51
N ALA A 409 15.00 8.48 13.74
CA ALA A 409 14.49 7.49 14.68
C ALA A 409 14.36 8.03 16.12
N LYS A 410 15.26 8.90 16.56
CA LYS A 410 15.18 9.60 17.86
C LYS A 410 13.85 10.32 18.13
N LEU A 411 13.08 10.68 17.09
CA LEU A 411 11.76 11.32 17.23
C LEU A 411 10.63 10.32 17.49
N LEU A 412 10.89 9.01 17.44
CA LEU A 412 9.94 7.92 17.66
C LEU A 412 9.71 7.68 19.16
N GLU A 413 9.47 8.74 19.93
CA GLU A 413 9.41 8.71 21.41
C GLU A 413 8.14 8.03 21.98
N GLN A 414 7.12 7.78 21.15
CA GLN A 414 5.83 7.23 21.56
C GLN A 414 5.29 6.20 20.54
N ASP A 415 4.65 5.13 21.01
CA ASP A 415 3.99 4.12 20.16
C ASP A 415 2.79 4.69 19.38
N LEU A 416 2.49 4.09 18.22
CA LEU A 416 1.41 4.55 17.37
C LEU A 416 0.08 3.85 17.68
N TRP A 417 -0.78 4.57 18.39
CA TRP A 417 -2.18 4.16 18.59
C TRP A 417 -3.08 4.66 17.47
N MET A 418 -4.10 3.87 17.09
CA MET A 418 -5.01 4.21 15.99
C MET A 418 -6.45 3.75 16.28
N GLU A 419 -7.42 4.52 15.79
CA GLU A 419 -8.85 4.28 16.00
C GLU A 419 -9.56 3.86 14.71
N LYS A 420 -10.59 3.03 14.82
CA LYS A 420 -11.47 2.69 13.68
C LYS A 420 -12.25 3.91 13.22
N GLY A 421 -12.19 4.25 11.95
CA GLY A 421 -13.08 5.25 11.35
C GLY A 421 -12.44 6.06 10.22
N ARG A 422 -13.30 6.57 9.32
CA ARG A 422 -12.88 7.44 8.23
C ARG A 422 -12.58 8.86 8.75
N PRO A 423 -11.47 9.51 8.33
CA PRO A 423 -11.30 10.94 8.54
C PRO A 423 -12.34 11.73 7.73
N ILE A 424 -12.80 12.86 8.29
CA ILE A 424 -13.83 13.71 7.66
C ILE A 424 -13.41 14.15 6.25
N LEU A 425 -12.12 14.46 6.04
CA LEU A 425 -11.55 14.87 4.75
C LEU A 425 -11.63 13.79 3.65
N ILE A 426 -11.71 12.51 4.01
CA ILE A 426 -11.75 11.39 3.06
C ILE A 426 -13.18 11.14 2.56
N SER A 427 -14.20 11.45 3.36
CA SER A 427 -15.61 11.19 3.01
C SER A 427 -16.07 11.91 1.73
N PRO A 428 -15.79 13.21 1.49
CA PRO A 428 -16.09 13.86 0.21
C PRO A 428 -15.32 13.27 -0.96
N ALA A 429 -14.05 12.90 -0.77
CA ALA A 429 -13.24 12.27 -1.81
C ALA A 429 -13.79 10.89 -2.19
N LEU A 430 -14.25 10.10 -1.22
CA LEU A 430 -14.89 8.80 -1.46
C LEU A 430 -16.25 8.96 -2.17
N LEU A 431 -17.02 10.01 -1.83
CA LEU A 431 -18.25 10.37 -2.53
C LEU A 431 -17.99 10.72 -4.00
N ILE A 432 -16.94 11.52 -4.28
CA ILE A 432 -16.49 11.85 -5.64
C ILE A 432 -16.00 10.59 -6.38
N ALA A 433 -15.21 9.75 -5.72
CA ALA A 433 -14.68 8.52 -6.31
C ALA A 433 -15.78 7.52 -6.70
N ASN A 434 -16.85 7.40 -5.92
CA ASN A 434 -17.89 6.38 -6.13
C ASN A 434 -19.15 6.92 -6.85
N HIS A 435 -19.43 8.23 -6.79
CA HIS A 435 -20.65 8.85 -7.31
C HIS A 435 -20.39 10.06 -8.22
N SER A 436 -19.23 10.11 -8.89
CA SER A 436 -18.83 11.22 -9.78
C SER A 436 -19.91 11.66 -10.77
N LEU A 437 -20.62 10.72 -11.40
CA LEU A 437 -21.73 11.01 -12.33
C LEU A 437 -22.94 11.69 -11.64
N VAL A 438 -23.27 11.30 -10.42
CA VAL A 438 -24.40 11.91 -9.67
C VAL A 438 -24.02 13.34 -9.27
N LEU A 439 -22.79 13.52 -8.77
CA LEU A 439 -22.22 14.83 -8.46
C LEU A 439 -22.09 15.71 -9.72
N LEU A 440 -21.83 15.13 -10.89
CA LEU A 440 -21.82 15.84 -12.16
C LEU A 440 -23.20 16.40 -12.49
N PHE A 441 -24.26 15.59 -12.40
CA PHE A 441 -25.62 16.09 -12.64
C PHE A 441 -26.00 17.18 -11.65
N ILE A 442 -25.69 17.02 -10.35
CA ILE A 442 -25.94 18.05 -9.32
C ILE A 442 -25.21 19.35 -9.66
N LEU A 443 -23.91 19.27 -9.98
CA LEU A 443 -23.10 20.44 -10.33
C LEU A 443 -23.57 21.10 -11.63
N TYR A 444 -23.93 20.31 -12.65
CA TYR A 444 -24.47 20.80 -13.91
C TYR A 444 -25.81 21.52 -13.72
N PHE A 445 -26.76 20.94 -12.98
CA PHE A 445 -28.03 21.61 -12.66
C PHE A 445 -27.83 22.89 -11.86
N LEU A 446 -26.89 22.91 -10.90
CA LEU A 446 -26.54 24.11 -10.13
C LEU A 446 -25.93 25.20 -11.03
N ILE A 447 -24.98 24.86 -11.90
CA ILE A 447 -24.36 25.80 -12.85
C ILE A 447 -25.41 26.35 -13.84
N VAL A 448 -26.20 25.49 -14.47
CA VAL A 448 -27.27 25.91 -15.40
C VAL A 448 -28.30 26.78 -14.68
N GLY A 449 -28.65 26.46 -13.43
CA GLY A 449 -29.56 27.26 -12.60
C GLY A 449 -29.01 28.67 -12.32
N ILE A 450 -27.72 28.79 -11.95
CA ILE A 450 -27.06 30.08 -11.74
C ILE A 450 -27.00 30.90 -13.03
N PHE A 451 -26.57 30.31 -14.16
CA PHE A 451 -26.55 31.03 -15.44
C PHE A 451 -27.95 31.43 -15.91
N SER A 452 -28.97 30.62 -15.65
CA SER A 452 -30.36 30.93 -15.99
C SER A 452 -30.95 32.04 -15.12
N LEU A 453 -30.65 32.05 -13.81
CA LEU A 453 -30.97 33.17 -12.90
C LEU A 453 -30.34 34.49 -13.40
N ILE A 454 -29.06 34.44 -13.78
CA ILE A 454 -28.33 35.63 -14.29
C ILE A 454 -28.92 36.10 -15.62
N ALA A 455 -29.16 35.19 -16.58
CA ALA A 455 -29.71 35.53 -17.89
C ALA A 455 -31.12 36.13 -17.80
N GLY A 456 -32.02 35.51 -17.03
CA GLY A 456 -33.36 36.04 -16.77
C GLY A 456 -33.33 37.37 -16.03
N GLY A 457 -32.42 37.52 -15.06
CA GLY A 457 -32.26 38.77 -14.31
C GLY A 457 -31.73 39.92 -15.16
N LEU A 458 -30.76 39.66 -16.05
CA LEU A 458 -30.23 40.65 -16.99
C LEU A 458 -31.29 41.05 -18.03
N ALA A 459 -32.02 40.09 -18.60
CA ALA A 459 -33.13 40.39 -19.51
C ALA A 459 -34.22 41.24 -18.83
N GLY A 460 -34.57 40.93 -17.58
CA GLY A 460 -35.50 41.74 -16.78
C GLY A 460 -34.99 43.13 -16.42
N LEU A 461 -33.67 43.26 -16.18
CA LEU A 461 -33.03 44.54 -15.91
C LEU A 461 -33.01 45.45 -17.15
N ILE A 462 -32.71 44.89 -18.32
CA ILE A 462 -32.66 45.61 -19.60
C ILE A 462 -34.07 46.02 -20.05
N CYS A 463 -35.00 45.07 -20.16
CA CYS A 463 -36.31 45.31 -20.76
C CYS A 463 -37.32 45.95 -19.78
N PHE A 464 -37.23 45.63 -18.48
CA PHE A 464 -38.26 45.97 -17.48
C PHE A 464 -37.70 46.65 -16.23
N ARG A 465 -36.41 47.04 -16.23
CA ARG A 465 -35.70 47.68 -15.10
C ARG A 465 -35.82 46.92 -13.76
N SER A 466 -36.00 45.60 -13.80
CA SER A 466 -36.20 44.78 -12.61
C SER A 466 -35.45 43.44 -12.69
N PHE A 467 -34.34 43.31 -11.96
CA PHE A 467 -33.57 42.06 -11.95
C PHE A 467 -34.29 40.93 -11.20
N LYS A 468 -34.68 41.16 -9.94
CA LYS A 468 -35.13 40.10 -9.01
C LYS A 468 -36.34 39.30 -9.51
N LYS A 469 -37.34 39.95 -10.12
CA LYS A 469 -38.56 39.29 -10.61
C LYS A 469 -38.28 38.32 -11.75
N TYR A 470 -37.43 38.73 -12.70
CA TYR A 470 -37.18 37.96 -13.92
C TYR A 470 -36.01 36.98 -13.80
N ALA A 471 -35.11 37.18 -12.83
CA ALA A 471 -34.13 36.16 -12.45
C ALA A 471 -34.84 34.85 -12.07
N LEU A 472 -35.89 34.91 -11.24
CA LEU A 472 -36.67 33.74 -10.85
C LEU A 472 -37.36 33.07 -12.06
N ILE A 473 -37.86 33.87 -13.02
CA ILE A 473 -38.44 33.36 -14.27
C ILE A 473 -37.38 32.60 -15.09
N GLY A 474 -36.12 33.04 -15.06
CA GLY A 474 -35.00 32.38 -15.74
C GLY A 474 -34.83 30.90 -15.34
N LEU A 475 -35.13 30.52 -14.09
CA LEU A 475 -35.09 29.12 -13.65
C LEU A 475 -36.00 28.18 -14.44
N SER A 476 -37.02 28.69 -15.16
CA SER A 476 -37.85 27.89 -16.06
C SER A 476 -37.05 27.16 -17.15
N ASN A 477 -35.85 27.66 -17.51
CA ASN A 477 -34.92 26.96 -18.40
C ASN A 477 -34.56 25.54 -17.91
N ILE A 478 -34.51 25.32 -16.59
CA ILE A 478 -34.23 23.98 -16.02
C ILE A 478 -35.33 22.97 -16.40
N ALA A 479 -36.59 23.40 -16.55
CA ALA A 479 -37.68 22.52 -16.95
C ALA A 479 -37.47 21.93 -18.36
N THR A 480 -36.75 22.64 -19.24
CA THR A 480 -36.41 22.12 -20.58
C THR A 480 -35.50 20.90 -20.52
N LEU A 481 -34.57 20.86 -19.56
CA LEU A 481 -33.69 19.71 -19.32
C LEU A 481 -34.47 18.50 -18.77
N ILE A 482 -35.46 18.73 -17.91
CA ILE A 482 -36.34 17.68 -17.38
C ILE A 482 -37.16 17.06 -18.52
N SER A 483 -37.74 17.90 -19.39
CA SER A 483 -38.46 17.45 -20.60
C SER A 483 -37.56 16.68 -21.56
N LEU A 484 -36.33 17.17 -21.80
CA LEU A 484 -35.34 16.48 -22.66
C LEU A 484 -34.97 15.10 -22.11
N PHE A 485 -34.73 15.00 -20.79
CA PHE A 485 -34.42 13.73 -20.13
C PHE A 485 -35.60 12.73 -20.21
N TYR A 486 -36.84 13.20 -20.02
CA TYR A 486 -38.03 12.38 -20.17
C TYR A 486 -38.18 11.83 -21.61
N VAL A 487 -38.01 12.68 -22.62
CA VAL A 487 -38.05 12.28 -24.04
C VAL A 487 -36.93 11.29 -24.38
N ALA A 488 -35.70 11.54 -23.93
CA ALA A 488 -34.56 10.66 -24.15
C ALA A 488 -34.76 9.27 -23.51
N ARG A 489 -35.33 9.21 -22.30
CA ARG A 489 -35.69 7.95 -21.64
C ARG A 489 -36.76 7.20 -22.44
N LYS A 490 -37.86 7.87 -22.79
CA LYS A 490 -38.97 7.25 -23.52
C LYS A 490 -38.53 6.71 -24.88
N SER A 491 -37.68 7.45 -25.60
CA SER A 491 -37.08 7.00 -26.88
C SER A 491 -36.23 5.73 -26.71
N LYS A 492 -35.50 5.59 -25.60
CA LYS A 492 -34.72 4.38 -25.32
C LYS A 492 -35.58 3.16 -25.01
N GLU A 493 -36.75 3.37 -24.39
CA GLU A 493 -37.73 2.32 -24.11
C GLU A 493 -38.40 1.83 -25.42
N THR A 494 -38.67 2.72 -26.39
CA THR A 494 -39.19 2.31 -27.73
C THR A 494 -38.15 1.55 -28.58
N ASN A 495 -36.86 1.82 -28.39
CA ASN A 495 -35.78 1.28 -29.21
C ASN A 495 -35.15 -0.03 -28.66
N GLN A 496 -35.68 -0.62 -27.59
CA GLN A 496 -35.36 -2.01 -27.29
C GLN A 496 -36.03 -2.92 -28.34
N PRO A 497 -35.28 -3.77 -29.06
CA PRO A 497 -35.88 -4.69 -30.01
C PRO A 497 -36.78 -5.65 -29.25
N LYS A 498 -38.09 -5.63 -29.56
CA LYS A 498 -39.02 -6.65 -29.07
C LYS A 498 -38.51 -8.01 -29.54
N SER A 499 -38.06 -8.83 -28.60
CA SER A 499 -37.68 -10.22 -28.86
C SER A 499 -38.90 -10.96 -29.39
N ARG A 500 -38.93 -11.18 -30.71
CA ARG A 500 -39.87 -12.13 -31.31
C ARG A 500 -39.46 -13.51 -30.86
N PHE A 501 -40.32 -14.14 -30.07
CA PHE A 501 -40.49 -15.58 -30.06
C PHE A 501 -41.07 -16.02 -31.42
#